data_AF-A0A7X6YD91-F1
#
_entry.id   AF-A0A7X6YD91-F1
#
_cell.length_a   1.000
_cell.length_b   1.000
_cell.length_c   1.000
_cell.angle_alpha   90.00
_cell.angle_beta   90.00
_cell.angle_gamma   90.00
#
_symmetry.space_group_name_H-M   'P 1'
#
loop_
_entity.id
_entity.type
_entity.pdbx_description
1 polymer ?
#
loop_
_entity_poly.entity_id
_entity_poly.type
_entity_poly.pdbx_seq_one_letter_code
_entity_poly.pdbx_strand_id
1 'polypeptide(L)'
;MMNDEKWTALQQAEDVAYFRADLCLYSPESYSLEEKRGICNDMIITSKVVLDAMRGRPPTAPSALGRHNPSEHPFGQFSCPFSSDKP
;
A
#
# COMPACT_ATOMS: atom_id res chain seq x y z
N MET A 1 7.86 25.01 -0.24
CA MET A 1 6.51 24.54 0.18
C MET A 1 5.99 23.59 -0.89
N MET A 2 5.38 22.48 -0.49
CA MET A 2 4.63 21.60 -1.42
C MET A 2 3.47 22.43 -2.02
N ASN A 3 3.14 22.22 -3.31
CA ASN A 3 1.96 22.86 -3.92
C ASN A 3 0.68 22.10 -3.51
N ASP A 4 -0.45 22.79 -3.40
CA ASP A 4 -1.75 22.20 -3.01
C ASP A 4 -2.18 21.08 -3.98
N GLU A 5 -1.89 21.26 -5.27
CA GLU A 5 -2.13 20.24 -6.30
C GLU A 5 -1.32 18.97 -6.07
N LYS A 6 -0.04 19.12 -5.67
CA LYS A 6 0.83 17.97 -5.36
C LYS A 6 0.36 17.26 -4.11
N TRP A 7 -0.09 17.99 -3.11
CA TRP A 7 -0.65 17.41 -1.89
C TRP A 7 -1.93 16.60 -2.20
N THR A 8 -2.84 17.19 -2.96
CA THR A 8 -4.09 16.53 -3.38
C THR A 8 -3.82 15.26 -4.17
N ALA A 9 -2.85 15.30 -5.10
CA ALA A 9 -2.46 14.12 -5.88
C ALA A 9 -1.87 12.99 -5.03
N LEU A 10 -1.09 13.32 -3.99
CA LEU A 10 -0.55 12.32 -3.07
C LEU A 10 -1.64 11.66 -2.24
N GLN A 11 -2.58 12.46 -1.74
CA GLN A 11 -3.70 11.97 -0.94
C GLN A 11 -4.65 11.11 -1.78
N GLN A 12 -4.95 11.52 -3.01
CA GLN A 12 -5.75 10.72 -3.94
C GLN A 12 -5.05 9.39 -4.31
N ALA A 13 -3.72 9.39 -4.49
CA ALA A 13 -2.97 8.17 -4.75
C ALA A 13 -3.02 7.20 -3.55
N GLU A 14 -2.93 7.73 -2.33
CA GLU A 14 -3.12 6.97 -1.10
C GLU A 14 -4.53 6.37 -1.03
N ASP A 15 -5.57 7.18 -1.19
CA ASP A 15 -6.98 6.74 -1.15
C ASP A 15 -7.27 5.63 -2.16
N VAL A 16 -6.74 5.74 -3.39
CA VAL A 16 -6.90 4.70 -4.42
C VAL A 16 -6.19 3.40 -4.03
N ALA A 17 -5.01 3.47 -3.40
CA ALA A 17 -4.30 2.28 -2.95
C ALA A 17 -5.05 1.54 -1.83
N TYR A 18 -5.59 2.27 -0.85
CA TYR A 18 -6.42 1.70 0.21
C TYR A 18 -7.72 1.12 -0.34
N PHE A 19 -8.40 1.82 -1.27
CA PHE A 19 -9.60 1.29 -1.90
C PHE A 19 -9.34 -0.01 -2.66
N ARG A 20 -8.23 -0.12 -3.39
CA ARG A 20 -7.85 -1.37 -4.06
C ARG A 20 -7.55 -2.49 -3.07
N ALA A 21 -7.01 -2.18 -1.90
CA ALA A 21 -6.82 -3.15 -0.82
C ALA A 21 -8.15 -3.64 -0.27
N ASP A 22 -9.11 -2.74 -0.04
CA ASP A 22 -10.46 -3.10 0.41
C ASP A 22 -11.17 -4.02 -0.61
N LEU A 23 -11.07 -3.73 -1.92
CA LEU A 23 -11.60 -4.62 -2.95
C LEU A 23 -10.94 -6.00 -2.93
N CYS A 24 -9.61 -6.03 -2.76
CA CYS A 24 -8.86 -7.27 -2.67
C CYS A 24 -9.23 -8.11 -1.45
N LEU A 25 -9.57 -7.47 -0.32
CA LEU A 25 -10.05 -8.14 0.89
C LEU A 25 -11.47 -8.67 0.73
N TYR A 26 -12.32 -7.95 0.01
CA TYR A 26 -13.71 -8.37 -0.24
C TYR A 26 -13.81 -9.57 -1.17
N SER A 27 -12.93 -9.67 -2.18
CA SER A 27 -12.90 -10.81 -3.12
C SER A 27 -11.48 -11.31 -3.37
N PRO A 28 -10.86 -11.98 -2.40
CA PRO A 28 -9.46 -12.39 -2.51
C PRO A 28 -9.22 -13.43 -3.60
N GLU A 29 -10.23 -14.23 -3.98
CA GLU A 29 -10.10 -15.22 -5.06
C GLU A 29 -10.01 -14.59 -6.45
N SER A 30 -10.46 -13.33 -6.61
CA SER A 30 -10.42 -12.59 -7.87
C SER A 30 -9.06 -11.96 -8.18
N TYR A 31 -8.11 -12.02 -7.26
CA TYR A 31 -6.79 -11.41 -7.41
C TYR A 31 -5.69 -12.47 -7.32
N SER A 32 -4.80 -12.45 -8.30
CA SER A 32 -3.57 -13.24 -8.28
C SER A 32 -2.64 -12.81 -7.15
N LEU A 33 -1.68 -13.67 -6.81
CA LEU A 33 -0.65 -13.34 -5.81
C LEU A 33 0.19 -12.11 -6.23
N GLU A 34 0.41 -11.92 -7.53
CA GLU A 34 1.16 -10.78 -8.04
C GLU A 34 0.36 -9.47 -7.89
N GLU A 35 -0.94 -9.50 -8.19
CA GLU A 35 -1.82 -8.33 -7.99
C GLU A 35 -1.95 -7.96 -6.52
N LYS A 36 -2.15 -8.96 -5.65
CA LYS A 36 -2.16 -8.78 -4.18
C LYS A 36 -0.88 -8.11 -3.70
N ARG A 37 0.27 -8.56 -4.20
CA ARG A 37 1.58 -7.98 -3.87
C ARG A 37 1.72 -6.55 -4.40
N GLY A 38 1.23 -6.28 -5.61
CA GLY A 38 1.18 -4.93 -6.19
C GLY A 38 0.39 -3.96 -5.31
N ILE A 39 -0.81 -4.37 -4.88
CA ILE A 39 -1.69 -3.56 -4.02
C ILE A 39 -1.02 -3.25 -2.68
N CYS A 40 -0.40 -4.23 -2.02
CA CYS A 40 0.35 -4.00 -0.79
C CYS A 40 1.53 -3.05 -0.98
N ASN A 41 2.28 -3.20 -2.08
CA ASN A 41 3.40 -2.30 -2.38
C ASN A 41 2.89 -0.87 -2.63
N ASP A 42 1.80 -0.72 -3.37
CA ASP A 42 1.19 0.58 -3.67
C ASP A 42 0.82 1.30 -2.37
N MET A 43 0.19 0.62 -1.40
CA MET A 43 -0.13 1.19 -0.08
C MET A 43 1.10 1.67 0.68
N ILE A 44 2.16 0.86 0.73
CA ILE A 44 3.39 1.19 1.46
C ILE A 44 4.07 2.40 0.82
N ILE A 45 4.13 2.42 -0.51
CA ILE A 45 4.76 3.48 -1.27
C ILE A 45 3.97 4.78 -1.09
N THR A 46 2.66 4.78 -1.32
CA THR A 46 1.84 6.00 -1.22
C THR A 46 1.84 6.56 0.20
N SER A 47 1.68 5.71 1.22
CA SER A 47 1.72 6.14 2.61
C SER A 47 3.07 6.74 3.00
N LYS A 48 4.18 6.14 2.56
CA LYS A 48 5.51 6.70 2.81
C LYS A 48 5.72 8.03 2.10
N VAL A 49 5.25 8.17 0.85
CA VAL A 49 5.38 9.42 0.10
C VAL A 49 4.56 10.55 0.75
N VAL A 50 3.35 10.26 1.24
CA VAL A 50 2.53 11.20 2.01
C VAL A 50 3.22 11.59 3.32
N LEU A 51 3.79 10.63 4.06
CA LEU A 51 4.55 10.89 5.29
C LEU A 51 5.81 11.73 5.04
N ASP A 52 6.58 11.43 4.00
CA ASP A 52 7.77 12.21 3.63
C ASP A 52 7.38 13.65 3.26
N ALA A 53 6.27 13.83 2.53
CA ALA A 53 5.72 15.14 2.21
C ALA A 53 5.31 15.93 3.46
N MET A 54 4.61 15.30 4.41
CA MET A 54 4.24 15.92 5.70
C MET A 54 5.47 16.32 6.52
N ARG A 55 6.55 15.54 6.44
CA ARG A 55 7.80 15.77 7.19
C ARG A 55 8.73 16.78 6.53
N GLY A 56 8.31 17.37 5.40
CA GLY A 56 9.12 18.32 4.63
C GLY A 56 10.31 17.68 3.91
N ARG A 57 10.32 16.35 3.76
CA ARG A 57 11.31 15.63 2.96
C ARG A 57 10.88 15.65 1.49
N PRO A 58 11.84 15.71 0.55
CA PRO A 58 11.50 15.52 -0.86
C PRO A 58 10.87 14.13 -1.01
N PRO A 59 9.69 14.02 -1.65
CA PRO A 59 9.00 12.75 -1.79
C PRO A 59 9.92 11.77 -2.51
N THR A 60 10.33 10.70 -1.84
CA THR A 60 11.13 9.67 -2.51
C THR A 60 10.30 9.08 -3.63
N ALA A 61 10.80 9.13 -4.86
CA ALA A 61 10.07 8.65 -6.02
C ALA A 61 9.55 7.21 -5.76
N PRO A 62 8.33 6.87 -6.20
CA PRO A 62 7.75 5.55 -5.98
C PRO A 62 8.63 4.41 -6.53
N SER A 63 9.43 4.69 -7.56
CA SER A 63 10.43 3.79 -8.14
C SER A 63 11.73 3.63 -7.32
N ALA A 64 12.00 4.54 -6.38
CA ALA A 64 13.19 4.52 -5.50
C ALA A 64 12.94 3.78 -4.17
N LEU A 65 11.68 3.47 -3.83
CA LEU A 65 11.34 2.44 -2.85
C LEU A 65 11.57 1.06 -3.48
N GLY A 66 12.85 0.70 -3.63
CA GLY A 66 13.24 -0.66 -4.00
C GLY A 66 12.54 -1.66 -3.09
N ARG A 67 11.95 -2.69 -3.71
CA ARG A 67 11.33 -3.90 -3.13
C ARG A 67 11.46 -3.94 -1.61
N HIS A 68 10.52 -3.35 -0.90
CA HIS A 68 10.46 -3.53 0.55
C HIS A 68 10.31 -5.03 0.79
N ASN A 69 11.31 -5.64 1.43
CA ASN A 69 11.25 -7.04 1.79
C ASN A 69 10.20 -7.14 2.91
N PRO A 70 9.06 -7.81 2.72
CA PRO A 70 7.99 -7.86 3.72
C PRO A 70 8.40 -8.61 5.00
N SER A 71 9.63 -9.12 5.06
CA SER A 71 10.19 -9.85 6.21
C SER A 71 10.46 -9.01 7.47
N GLU A 72 10.49 -7.68 7.39
CA GLU A 72 11.00 -6.83 8.49
C GLU A 72 9.90 -6.03 9.22
N HIS A 73 8.63 -6.16 8.84
CA HIS A 73 7.52 -5.66 9.65
C HIS A 73 6.86 -6.81 10.40
N PRO A 74 6.67 -6.71 11.73
CA PRO A 74 5.74 -7.57 12.41
C PRO A 74 4.33 -7.12 12.00
N PHE A 75 3.86 -7.58 10.84
CA PHE A 75 2.42 -7.70 10.52
C PHE A 75 1.80 -8.77 11.43
N GLY A 76 1.99 -8.63 12.72
CA GLY A 76 1.48 -9.52 13.74
C GLY A 76 0.03 -9.20 14.10
N GLN A 77 -0.85 -8.89 13.13
CA GLN A 77 -2.31 -8.96 13.31
C GLN A 77 -3.14 -8.65 12.05
N PHE A 78 -2.71 -9.03 10.85
CA PHE A 78 -3.70 -9.36 9.83
C PHE A 78 -3.77 -10.88 9.77
N SER A 79 -4.39 -11.45 10.80
CA SER A 79 -4.85 -12.83 10.75
C SER A 79 -5.81 -12.93 9.58
N CYS A 80 -5.32 -13.39 8.43
CA CYS A 80 -6.17 -13.94 7.40
C CYS A 80 -7.06 -14.99 8.08
N PRO A 81 -8.40 -14.88 8.11
CA PRO A 81 -9.25 -16.00 8.47
C PRO A 81 -9.40 -16.90 7.25
N PHE A 82 -8.32 -17.15 6.52
CA PHE A 82 -8.30 -18.15 5.44
C PHE A 82 -7.45 -19.33 5.92
N SER A 83 -7.86 -19.90 7.06
CA SER A 83 -7.63 -21.31 7.31
C SER A 83 -8.44 -22.06 6.26
N SER A 84 -7.75 -22.50 5.20
CA SER A 84 -8.11 -23.72 4.51
C SER A 84 -8.23 -24.83 5.54
N ASP A 85 -9.45 -25.29 5.81
CA ASP A 85 -9.69 -26.68 6.20
C ASP A 85 -11.12 -27.09 5.87
N LYS A 86 -11.27 -27.63 4.65
CA LYS A 86 -12.28 -28.61 4.27
C LYS A 86 -11.54 -29.54 3.30
N PRO A 87 -11.59 -30.88 3.44
CA PRO A 87 -12.75 -31.70 3.81
C PRO A 87 -12.77 -32.30 5.22
#